data_AF-A0A5E4YQ18-F1
#
_entry.id   AF-A0A5E4YQ18-F1
#
_cell.length_a   1.000
_cell.length_b   1.000
_cell.length_c   1.000
_cell.angle_alpha   90.00
_cell.angle_beta   90.00
_cell.angle_gamma   90.00
#
_symmetry.space_group_name_H-M   'P 1'
#
loop_
_entity.id
_entity.type
_entity.pdbx_description
1 polymer ?
#
loop_
_entity_poly.entity_id
_entity_poly.type
_entity_poly.pdbx_seq_one_letter_code
_entity_poly.pdbx_strand_id
1 'polypeptide(L)' 'MPDCYKIKLASAGYRLVYRVNATAFTVLVIAVGKRENLDTYRKAQTRIQ' A
#
# COMPACT_ATOMS: atom_id res chain seq x y z
N MET A 1 10.34 -3.63 -0.82
CA MET A 1 9.81 -2.82 0.30
C MET A 1 9.55 -3.77 1.46
N PRO A 2 10.42 -3.81 2.48
CA PRO A 2 10.22 -4.66 3.66
C PRO A 2 8.92 -4.29 4.38
N ASP A 3 8.28 -5.30 4.97
CA ASP A 3 7.05 -5.19 5.78
C ASP A 3 5.86 -4.51 5.10
N CYS A 4 5.86 -4.45 3.77
CA CYS A 4 4.79 -3.83 2.99
C CYS A 4 3.87 -4.89 2.38
N TYR A 5 2.58 -4.70 2.59
CA TYR A 5 1.52 -5.62 2.20
C TYR A 5 0.44 -4.87 1.40
N LYS A 6 -0.50 -5.63 0.83
CA LYS A 6 -1.55 -5.07 -0.03
C LYS A 6 -2.93 -5.61 0.31
N ILE A 7 -3.93 -4.73 0.29
CA ILE A 7 -5.35 -5.08 0.24
C ILE A 7 -5.87 -4.78 -1.16
N LYS A 8 -6.62 -5.71 -1.75
CA LYS A 8 -7.26 -5.56 -3.06
C LYS A 8 -8.76 -5.39 -2.86
N LEU A 9 -9.30 -4.24 -3.26
CA LEU A 9 -10.74 -4.03 -3.35
C LEU A 9 -11.15 -4.38 -4.78
N ALA A 10 -11.42 -5.66 -5.03
CA ALA A 10 -11.59 -6.21 -6.36
C ALA A 10 -12.79 -5.62 -7.11
N SER A 11 -13.96 -5.55 -6.46
CA SER A 11 -15.19 -5.00 -7.04
C SER A 11 -15.05 -3.51 -7.40
N ALA A 12 -14.37 -2.74 -6.56
CA ALA A 12 -14.13 -1.32 -6.79
C ALA A 12 -12.97 -1.04 -7.77
N GLY A 13 -12.11 -2.03 -8.04
CA GLY A 13 -10.91 -1.85 -8.84
C GLY A 13 -9.83 -1.01 -8.13
N TYR A 14 -9.67 -1.14 -6.80
CA TYR A 14 -8.68 -0.40 -6.02
C TYR A 14 -7.63 -1.30 -5.35
N ARG A 15 -6.50 -0.69 -5.00
CA ARG A 15 -5.45 -1.28 -4.17
C ARG A 15 -5.07 -0.32 -3.05
N LEU A 16 -4.80 -0.89 -1.89
CA LEU A 16 -4.21 -0.23 -0.74
C LEU A 16 -2.87 -0.90 -0.44
N VAL A 17 -1.82 -0.13 -0.22
CA VAL A 17 -0.51 -0.57 0.23
C VAL A 17 -0.29 -0.06 1.64
N TYR A 18 0.08 -0.96 2.55
CA TYR A 18 0.31 -0.63 3.96
C TYR A 18 1.59 -1.27 4.48
N ARG A 19 2.16 -0.71 5.54
CA ARG A 19 3.27 -1.26 6.30
C ARG A 19 2.81 -1.65 7.71
N VAL A 20 3.30 -2.76 8.22
CA VAL A 20 3.08 -3.18 9.61
C VAL A 20 4.26 -2.70 10.48
N ASN A 21 3.97 -1.99 11.57
CA ASN A 21 4.95 -1.68 12.61
C ASN A 21 4.65 -2.56 13.83
N ALA A 22 5.44 -3.63 14.01
CA ALA A 22 5.26 -4.57 15.11
C ALA A 22 5.50 -3.93 16.48
N THR A 23 6.50 -3.04 16.58
CA THR A 23 6.87 -2.38 17.85
C THR A 23 5.77 -1.44 18.35
N ALA A 24 5.15 -0.69 17.44
CA ALA A 24 4.08 0.25 17.78
C ALA A 24 2.67 -0.38 17.70
N PHE A 25 2.56 -1.65 17.30
CA PHE A 25 1.30 -2.33 17.00
C PHE A 25 0.37 -1.50 16.09
N THR A 26 0.92 -0.90 15.03
CA THR A 26 0.18 -0.04 14.09
C THR A 26 0.30 -0.51 12.64
N VAL A 27 -0.72 -0.17 11.85
CA VAL A 27 -0.72 -0.32 10.40
C VAL A 27 -0.68 1.06 9.76
N LEU A 28 0.39 1.36 9.03
CA LEU A 28 0.54 2.61 8.30
C LEU A 28 0.11 2.43 6.85
N VAL A 29 -0.93 3.16 6.44
CA VAL A 29 -1.33 3.21 5.03
C VAL A 29 -0.36 4.09 4.26
N ILE A 30 0.32 3.50 3.27
CA ILE A 30 1.33 4.19 2.45
C ILE A 30 0.69 4.77 1.20
N ALA A 31 -0.20 4.02 0.55
CA ALA A 31 -0.85 4.45 -0.68
C ALA A 31 -2.20 3.78 -0.88
N VAL A 32 -3.14 4.53 -1.44
CA VAL A 32 -4.42 4.02 -1.94
C VAL A 32 -4.60 4.53 -3.36
N GLY A 33 -5.09 3.68 -4.27
CA GLY A 33 -5.35 4.10 -5.63
C GLY A 33 -6.07 3.06 -6.48
N LYS A 34 -6.54 3.49 -7.66
CA LYS A 34 -7.15 2.61 -8.65
C LYS A 34 -6.13 1.59 -9.18
N ARG A 35 -6.64 0.48 -9.71
CA ARG A 35 -5.88 -0.60 -10.34
C ARG A 35 -5.41 -0.18 -11.73
N GLU A 36 -4.49 0.77 -11.79
CA GLU A 36 -3.99 1.34 -13.04
C GLU A 36 -2.47 1.24 -13.10
N ASN A 37 -1.92 0.53 -14.10
CA ASN A 37 -0.51 0.55 -14.50
C ASN A 37 0.54 0.57 -13.37
N LEU A 38 0.28 -0.15 -12.28
CA LEU A 38 1.13 -0.21 -11.08
C LEU A 38 1.34 1.15 -10.36
N ASP A 39 0.54 2.18 -10.66
CA ASP A 39 0.66 3.54 -10.13
C ASP A 39 0.66 3.57 -8.60
N THR A 40 -0.25 2.84 -7.95
CA THR A 40 -0.29 2.74 -6.48
C THR A 40 1.01 2.21 -5.88
N TYR A 41 1.68 1.26 -6.56
CA TYR A 41 2.95 0.72 -6.08
C TYR A 41 4.10 1.70 -6.27
N ARG A 42 4.14 2.41 -7.41
CA ARG A 42 5.14 3.46 -7.67
C ARG A 42 5.02 4.57 -6.62
N LYS A 43 3.80 5.06 -6.36
CA LYS A 43 3.52 6.03 -5.29
C LYS A 43 3.94 5.52 -3.92
N ALA A 44 3.65 4.25 -3.62
CA ALA A 44 4.05 3.66 -2.34
C ALA A 44 5.58 3.55 -2.21
N GLN A 45 6.29 3.23 -3.29
CA GLN A 45 7.74 3.16 -3.32
C GLN A 45 8.35 4.55 -3.07
N THR A 46 7.87 5.59 -3.75
CA THR A 46 8.34 6.98 -3.55
C THR A 46 8.14 7.49 -2.13
N ARG A 47 7.06 7.08 -1.44
CA ARG A 47 6.77 7.52 -0.05
C ARG A 47 7.57 6.78 1.02
N ILE A 48 8.18 5.65 0.64
CA ILE A 48 8.99 4.81 1.52
C ILE A 48 10.48 5.02 1.30
N GLN A 49 10.84 5.62 0.15
CA GLN A 49 12.20 5.97 -0.20
C GLN A 49 12.72 7.13 0.64
#